data_AF-A0A924U934-F1
#
_entry.id   AF-A0A924U934-F1
#
_cell.length_a   1.000
_cell.length_b   1.000
_cell.length_c   1.000
_cell.angle_alpha   90.00
_cell.angle_beta   90.00
_cell.angle_gamma   90.00
#
_symmetry.space_group_name_H-M   'P 1'
#
loop_
_entity.id
_entity.type
_entity.pdbx_description
1 polymer ?
#
loop_
_entity_poly.entity_id
_entity_poly.type
_entity_poly.pdbx_seq_one_letter_code
_entity_poly.pdbx_strand_id
1 'polypeptide(L)'
;AKYKAGGSRHEVPASLPAEITAACMDYALRAHRALGCRGLSRTDFRWDEARGLDGLILLETNTQPGMTPTSLAPEQAAYCNISFPDLCDWIVRDASCNR
;
A
#
# COMPACT_ATOMS: atom_id res chain seq x y z
N ALA A 1 -0.41 -20.92 -1.70
CA ALA A 1 0.79 -20.43 -0.98
C ALA A 1 0.57 -19.01 -0.47
N LYS A 2 0.27 -18.01 -1.32
CA LYS A 2 -0.12 -16.65 -0.86
C LYS A 2 -1.57 -16.51 -0.35
N TYR A 3 -2.51 -17.32 -0.86
CA TYR A 3 -3.94 -17.25 -0.50
C TYR A 3 -4.46 -18.43 0.34
N LYS A 4 -3.57 -19.25 0.91
CA LYS A 4 -3.99 -20.28 1.88
C LYS A 4 -4.20 -19.58 3.22
N ALA A 5 -5.30 -19.88 3.91
CA ALA A 5 -5.50 -19.46 5.29
C ALA A 5 -4.28 -19.88 6.13
N GLY A 6 -3.61 -18.91 6.75
CA GLY A 6 -2.38 -19.12 7.52
C GLY A 6 -1.05 -19.00 6.76
N GLY A 7 -1.04 -18.60 5.48
CA GLY A 7 0.19 -18.44 4.69
C GLY A 7 0.99 -17.16 4.95
N SER A 8 0.36 -16.13 5.52
CA SER A 8 0.95 -14.84 5.90
C SER A 8 0.24 -14.26 7.13
N ARG A 9 0.96 -13.49 7.95
CA ARG A 9 0.39 -12.65 9.00
C ARG A 9 0.41 -11.20 8.51
N HIS A 10 -0.74 -10.54 8.56
CA HIS A 10 -0.84 -9.11 8.28
C HIS A 10 -1.01 -8.37 9.60
N GLU A 11 -0.32 -7.25 9.74
CA GLU A 11 -0.36 -6.39 10.91
C GLU A 11 -0.55 -4.96 10.42
N VAL A 12 -1.70 -4.38 10.74
CA VAL A 12 -2.08 -3.02 10.33
C VAL A 12 -2.55 -2.27 11.59
N PRO A 13 -1.84 -1.21 12.04
CA PRO A 13 -0.62 -0.68 11.43
C PRO A 13 0.58 -1.62 11.68
N ALA A 14 1.57 -1.61 10.79
CA ALA A 14 2.78 -2.39 10.98
C ALA A 14 3.55 -1.92 12.22
N SER A 15 4.07 -2.85 13.01
CA SER A 15 4.93 -2.54 14.16
C SER A 15 6.34 -2.17 13.68
N LEU A 16 6.54 -0.89 13.35
CA LEU A 16 7.79 -0.36 12.80
C LEU A 16 8.21 0.91 13.58
N PRO A 17 9.51 1.23 13.66
CA PRO A 17 9.97 2.52 14.17
C PRO A 17 9.34 3.68 13.39
N ALA A 18 9.06 4.79 14.08
CA ALA A 18 8.37 5.94 13.49
C ALA A 18 9.07 6.50 12.24
N GLU A 19 10.41 6.52 12.26
CA GLU A 19 11.24 6.95 11.12
C GLU A 19 11.02 6.07 9.88
N ILE A 20 10.96 4.76 10.06
CA ILE A 20 10.77 3.80 8.96
C ILE A 20 9.34 3.89 8.43
N THR A 21 8.35 4.01 9.31
CA THR A 21 6.96 4.25 8.93
C THR A 21 6.83 5.52 8.08
N ALA A 22 7.46 6.62 8.51
CA ALA A 22 7.44 7.88 7.76
C ALA A 22 8.13 7.73 6.39
N ALA A 23 9.26 7.04 6.33
CA ALA A 23 9.97 6.78 5.08
C ALA A 23 9.16 5.93 4.09
N CYS A 24 8.48 4.87 4.57
CA CYS A 24 7.58 4.07 3.74
C CYS A 24 6.47 4.92 3.11
N MET A 25 5.86 5.82 3.89
CA MET A 25 4.80 6.71 3.39
C MET A 25 5.33 7.72 2.37
N ASP A 26 6.48 8.36 2.63
CA ASP A 26 7.10 9.30 1.68
C ASP A 26 7.50 8.60 0.37
N TYR A 27 8.19 7.46 0.46
CA TYR A 27 8.70 6.75 -0.71
C TYR A 27 7.57 6.18 -1.55
N ALA A 28 6.50 5.68 -0.93
CA ALA A 28 5.32 5.20 -1.66
C ALA A 28 4.66 6.32 -2.45
N LEU A 29 4.50 7.50 -1.85
CA LEU A 29 3.93 8.68 -2.52
C LEU A 29 4.82 9.19 -3.66
N ARG A 30 6.15 9.22 -3.44
CA ARG A 30 7.12 9.62 -4.45
C ARG A 30 7.13 8.66 -5.63
N ALA A 31 7.10 7.34 -5.38
CA ALA A 31 7.03 6.33 -6.43
C ALA A 31 5.74 6.47 -7.26
N HIS A 32 4.59 6.62 -6.60
CA HIS A 32 3.30 6.85 -7.25
C HIS A 32 3.35 8.06 -8.20
N ARG A 33 3.88 9.19 -7.73
CA ARG A 33 4.01 10.42 -8.52
C ARG A 33 5.02 10.29 -9.65
N ALA A 34 6.19 9.71 -9.38
CA ALA A 34 7.26 9.56 -10.37
C ALA A 34 6.86 8.65 -11.54
N LEU A 35 6.02 7.65 -11.28
CA LEU A 35 5.48 6.75 -12.29
C LEU A 35 4.23 7.30 -13.00
N GLY A 36 3.75 8.49 -12.63
CA GLY A 36 2.51 9.06 -13.17
C GLY A 36 1.28 8.21 -12.85
N CYS A 37 1.29 7.47 -11.75
CA CYS A 37 0.14 6.68 -11.32
C CYS A 37 -1.06 7.59 -11.02
N ARG A 38 -2.25 7.03 -11.22
CA ARG A 38 -3.53 7.64 -10.89
C ARG A 38 -4.36 6.64 -10.09
N GLY A 39 -5.37 7.11 -9.37
CA GLY A 39 -6.15 6.27 -8.47
C GLY A 39 -5.29 5.62 -7.41
N LEU A 40 -5.33 4.29 -7.36
CA LEU A 40 -4.70 3.49 -6.31
C LEU A 40 -3.45 2.76 -6.81
N SER A 41 -2.37 2.84 -6.04
CA SER A 41 -1.21 1.95 -6.19
C SER A 41 -0.78 1.39 -4.84
N ARG A 42 -0.24 0.17 -4.83
CA ARG A 42 0.41 -0.42 -3.64
C ARG A 42 1.91 -0.50 -3.86
N THR A 43 2.69 0.12 -2.98
CA THR A 43 4.15 0.04 -3.01
C THR A 43 4.62 -0.94 -1.95
N ASP A 44 5.38 -1.94 -2.37
CA ASP A 44 5.87 -3.01 -1.51
C ASP A 44 7.34 -2.77 -1.16
N PHE A 45 7.67 -2.93 0.12
CA PHE A 45 9.01 -2.72 0.65
C PHE A 45 9.55 -4.00 1.29
N ARG A 46 10.88 -4.12 1.31
CA ARG A 46 11.60 -5.00 2.21
C ARG A 46 12.52 -4.16 3.07
N TRP A 47 12.53 -4.43 4.38
CA TRP A 47 13.33 -3.69 5.33
C TRP A 47 14.25 -4.64 6.11
N ASP A 48 15.52 -4.25 6.23
CA ASP A 48 16.53 -4.88 7.08
C ASP A 48 16.82 -3.98 8.29
N GLU A 49 16.34 -4.38 9.46
CA GLU A 49 16.45 -3.61 10.70
C GLU A 49 17.90 -3.32 11.09
N ALA A 50 18.84 -4.24 10.82
CA ALA A 50 20.26 -4.07 11.17
C ALA A 50 20.94 -2.91 10.43
N ARG A 51 20.31 -2.42 9.36
CA ARG A 51 20.80 -1.32 8.52
C ARG A 51 20.01 -0.03 8.68
N GLY A 52 19.02 0.00 9.58
CA GLY A 52 18.16 1.18 9.77
C GLY A 52 17.49 1.62 8.47
N LEU A 53 17.47 2.93 8.21
CA LEU A 53 16.85 3.49 7.00
C LEU A 53 17.51 3.01 5.69
N ASP A 54 18.83 2.79 5.68
CA ASP A 54 19.57 2.29 4.51
C ASP A 54 19.21 0.83 4.15
N GLY A 55 18.55 0.12 5.07
CA GLY A 55 17.99 -1.21 4.86
C GLY A 55 16.61 -1.21 4.20
N LEU A 56 15.97 -0.04 4.01
CA LEU A 56 14.64 0.06 3.43
C LEU A 56 14.70 0.09 1.90
N ILE A 57 14.25 -1.00 1.29
CA ILE A 57 14.32 -1.20 -0.16
C ILE A 57 12.90 -1.27 -0.74
N LEU A 58 12.58 -0.37 -1.67
CA LEU A 58 11.37 -0.45 -2.48
C LEU A 58 11.52 -1.59 -3.49
N LEU A 59 10.58 -2.54 -3.49
CA LEU A 59 10.59 -3.69 -4.38
C LEU A 59 9.84 -3.39 -5.68
N GLU A 60 8.59 -2.95 -5.55
CA GLU A 60 7.69 -2.69 -6.67
C GLU A 60 6.57 -1.73 -6.30
N THR A 61 5.99 -1.08 -7.31
CA THR A 61 4.73 -0.34 -7.21
C THR A 61 3.70 -1.00 -8.12
N ASN A 62 2.67 -1.58 -7.53
CA ASN A 62 1.56 -2.24 -8.21
C ASN A 62 0.44 -1.24 -8.50
N THR A 63 0.15 -0.97 -9.77
CA THR A 63 -0.91 -0.03 -10.21
C THR A 63 -2.32 -0.63 -10.21
N GLN A 64 -2.44 -1.96 -10.10
CA GLN A 64 -3.71 -2.66 -9.95
C GLN A 64 -3.57 -3.73 -8.86
N PRO A 65 -3.58 -3.32 -7.57
CA PRO A 65 -3.48 -4.27 -6.48
C PRO A 65 -4.73 -5.16 -6.40
N GLY A 66 -4.63 -6.27 -5.67
CA GLY A 66 -5.80 -7.10 -5.37
C GLY A 66 -6.88 -6.29 -4.63
N MET A 67 -8.13 -6.52 -5.02
CA MET A 67 -9.32 -5.81 -4.49
C MET A 67 -10.35 -6.79 -3.90
N THR A 68 -9.89 -7.90 -3.32
CA THR A 68 -10.75 -8.82 -2.56
C THR A 68 -10.79 -8.40 -1.09
N PRO A 69 -11.77 -8.88 -0.28
CA PRO A 69 -11.84 -8.57 1.15
C PRO A 69 -10.59 -8.96 1.96
N THR A 70 -9.77 -9.88 1.45
CA THR A 70 -8.51 -10.32 2.07
C THR A 70 -7.26 -9.70 1.42
N SER A 71 -7.44 -8.76 0.49
CA SER A 71 -6.34 -8.06 -0.15
C SER A 71 -5.83 -6.90 0.70
N LEU A 72 -4.54 -6.61 0.58
CA LEU A 72 -3.84 -5.60 1.39
C LEU A 72 -4.40 -4.18 1.23
N ALA A 73 -4.77 -3.77 0.01
CA ALA A 73 -5.20 -2.40 -0.22
C ALA A 73 -6.57 -2.08 0.44
N PRO A 74 -7.61 -2.94 0.29
CA PRO A 74 -8.83 -2.82 1.09
C PRO A 74 -8.61 -2.85 2.61
N GLU A 75 -7.73 -3.72 3.11
CA GLU A 75 -7.41 -3.83 4.54
C GLU A 75 -6.79 -2.53 5.09
N GLN A 76 -5.83 -1.96 4.36
CA GLN A 76 -5.19 -0.69 4.69
C GLN A 76 -6.18 0.49 4.61
N ALA A 77 -7.09 0.50 3.63
CA ALA A 77 -8.13 1.52 3.52
C ALA A 77 -9.12 1.46 4.70
N ALA A 78 -9.52 0.25 5.10
CA ALA A 78 -10.40 0.03 6.25
C ALA A 78 -9.78 0.52 7.56
N TYR A 79 -8.47 0.32 7.75
CA TYR A 79 -7.73 0.89 8.89
C TYR A 79 -7.80 2.43 8.92
N CYS A 80 -7.82 3.07 7.75
CA CYS A 80 -8.02 4.51 7.59
C CYS A 80 -9.51 4.94 7.64
N ASN A 81 -10.42 4.07 8.10
CA ASN A 81 -11.88 4.27 8.13
C ASN A 81 -12.52 4.49 6.76
N ILE A 82 -11.92 3.96 5.69
CA ILE A 82 -12.49 3.98 4.34
C ILE A 82 -13.09 2.60 4.08
N SER A 83 -14.41 2.52 3.93
CA SER A 83 -15.08 1.25 3.67
C SER A 83 -14.73 0.74 2.26
N PHE A 84 -14.87 -0.57 2.01
CA PHE A 84 -14.62 -1.13 0.68
C PHE A 84 -15.54 -0.51 -0.41
N PRO A 85 -16.85 -0.32 -0.18
CA PRO A 85 -17.70 0.43 -1.11
C PRO A 85 -17.20 1.86 -1.37
N ASP A 86 -16.79 2.60 -0.33
CA ASP A 86 -16.30 3.98 -0.49
C ASP A 86 -14.99 4.04 -1.28
N LEU A 87 -14.08 3.09 -1.05
CA LEU A 87 -12.86 2.95 -1.82
C LEU A 87 -13.17 2.71 -3.30
N CYS A 88 -14.11 1.80 -3.60
CA CYS A 88 -14.53 1.53 -4.96
C CYS A 88 -15.18 2.74 -5.64
N ASP A 89 -16.10 3.45 -4.96
CA ASP A 89 -16.72 4.68 -5.47
C ASP A 89 -15.65 5.75 -5.75
N TRP A 90 -14.70 5.92 -4.84
CA TRP A 90 -13.60 6.86 -5.02
C TRP A 90 -12.75 6.53 -6.25
N ILE A 91 -12.33 5.27 -6.44
CA ILE A 91 -11.54 4.84 -7.62
C ILE A 91 -12.30 5.13 -8.92
N VAL A 92 -13.61 4.82 -8.97
CA VAL A 92 -14.43 5.05 -10.17
C VAL A 92 -14.57 6.54 -10.47
N ARG A 93 -14.77 7.38 -9.45
CA ARG A 93 -14.83 8.84 -9.63
C ARG A 93 -13.50 9.44 -10.05
N ASP A 94 -12.39 8.93 -9.50
CA ASP A 94 -11.04 9.39 -9.83
C ASP A 94 -10.67 9.10 -11.30
N ALA A 95 -11.22 8.02 -11.87
CA ALA A 95 -10.96 7.60 -13.26
C ALA A 95 -11.52 8.54 -14.35
N SER A 96 -12.18 9.64 -13.99
CA SER A 96 -12.77 10.57 -14.96
C SER A 96 -11.74 11.13 -15.96
N CYS A 97 -12.12 11.22 -17.24
CA CYS A 97 -11.20 11.51 -18.35
C CYS A 97 -10.63 12.94 -18.37
N ASN A 98 -11.19 13.89 -17.61
CA ASN A 98 -10.88 15.33 -17.69
C ASN A 98 -10.24 15.88 -16.41
N ARG A 99 -9.19 15.24 -15.92
CA ARG A 99 -8.45 15.70 -14.73
C ARG A 99 -7.08 16.23 -15.07
#